data_AF-A0A1C4Y5X4-F1
#
_entry.id   AF-A0A1C4Y5X4-F1
#
_cell.length_a   1.000
_cell.length_b   1.000
_cell.length_c   1.000
_cell.angle_alpha   90.00
_cell.angle_beta   90.00
_cell.angle_gamma   90.00
#
_symmetry.space_group_name_H-M   'P 1'
#
loop_
_entity.id
_entity.type
_entity.pdbx_description
1 polymer ?
#
loop_
_entity_poly.entity_id
_entity_poly.type
_entity_poly.pdbx_seq_one_letter_code
_entity_poly.pdbx_strand_id
1 'polypeptide(L)'
;MWNPFGPIDDDVYATHDDEPFDINEVGLIVEGDWPEMVTARAFKILPQNLRARFGKRVPTVHNGDYLEIPVDREAEMVAELRQRGYEVTRDDELINVLDGRGFSPLAG
;
A
#
# COMPACT_ATOMS: atom_id res chain seq x y z
N MET A 1 18.89 36.44 25.16
CA MET A 1 18.99 34.99 25.45
C MET A 1 19.72 34.37 24.27
N TRP A 2 20.80 33.62 24.48
CA TRP A 2 21.65 33.11 23.40
C TRP A 2 21.11 31.76 22.87
N ASN A 3 20.96 31.64 21.55
CA ASN A 3 20.65 30.37 20.86
C ASN A 3 21.94 29.85 20.18
N PRO A 4 22.41 28.61 20.48
CA PRO A 4 23.62 28.06 19.88
C PRO A 4 23.60 27.90 18.35
N PHE A 5 22.43 28.00 17.72
CA PHE A 5 22.26 27.82 16.27
C PHE A 5 22.00 29.13 15.50
N GLY A 6 22.16 30.29 16.15
CA GLY A 6 21.92 31.60 15.52
C GLY A 6 20.46 32.06 15.61
N PRO A 7 20.13 33.25 15.05
CA PRO A 7 18.74 33.68 14.94
C PRO A 7 17.97 32.63 14.13
N ILE A 8 16.84 32.18 14.67
CA ILE A 8 15.91 31.37 13.89
C ILE A 8 15.27 32.36 12.92
N ASP A 9 15.63 32.27 11.64
CA ASP A 9 14.85 32.94 10.60
C ASP A 9 13.46 32.29 10.64
N ASP A 10 12.46 33.03 11.12
CA ASP A 10 11.06 32.60 11.11
C ASP A 10 10.56 32.30 9.67
N ASP A 11 11.31 32.73 8.64
CA ASP A 11 11.03 32.49 7.23
C ASP A 11 11.38 31.07 6.72
N VAL A 12 12.14 30.26 7.48
CA VAL A 12 12.49 28.89 7.01
C VAL A 12 11.35 27.89 7.22
N TYR A 13 10.36 28.22 8.06
CA TYR A 13 9.19 27.39 8.35
C TYR A 13 7.87 28.11 8.09
N ALA A 14 7.88 29.19 7.31
CA ALA A 14 6.66 29.84 6.85
C ALA A 14 5.99 28.96 5.76
N THR A 15 5.52 27.78 6.13
CA THR A 15 4.50 27.09 5.33
C THR A 15 3.28 28.00 5.35
N HIS A 16 2.96 28.60 4.20
CA HIS A 16 1.72 29.36 4.08
C HIS A 16 0.57 28.43 4.44
N ASP A 17 -0.24 28.79 5.44
CA ASP A 17 -1.37 27.97 5.94
C ASP A 17 -2.43 27.68 4.84
N ASP A 18 -2.31 28.36 3.70
CA ASP A 18 -3.15 28.23 2.51
C ASP A 18 -2.57 27.25 1.46
N GLU A 19 -1.39 26.65 1.67
CA GLU A 19 -0.88 25.62 0.78
C GLU A 19 -1.58 24.27 1.01
N PRO A 20 -2.10 23.62 -0.05
CA PRO A 20 -2.73 22.33 0.09
C PRO A 20 -1.70 21.30 0.58
N PHE A 21 -2.06 20.58 1.65
CA PHE A 21 -1.24 19.50 2.19
C PHE A 21 -0.87 18.49 1.10
N ASP A 22 0.42 18.37 0.78
CA ASP A 22 0.95 17.35 -0.13
C ASP A 22 1.46 16.15 0.67
N ILE A 23 0.74 15.03 0.56
CA ILE A 23 1.10 13.76 1.19
C ILE A 23 2.49 13.27 0.74
N ASN A 24 2.98 13.67 -0.43
CA ASN A 24 4.28 13.28 -0.97
C ASN A 24 5.47 13.94 -0.27
N GLU A 25 5.24 14.99 0.51
CA GLU A 25 6.29 15.71 1.24
C GLU A 25 6.46 15.20 2.67
N VAL A 26 5.64 14.22 3.09
CA VAL A 26 5.74 13.58 4.40
C VAL A 26 7.02 12.74 4.45
N GLY A 27 7.88 13.01 5.45
CA GLY A 27 9.19 12.37 5.62
C GLY A 27 9.20 10.84 5.51
N LEU A 28 8.15 10.14 5.97
CA LEU A 28 8.03 8.68 5.85
C LEU A 28 7.76 8.18 4.41
N ILE A 29 7.12 9.00 3.57
CA ILE A 29 6.96 8.74 2.13
C ILE A 29 8.26 9.11 1.40
N VAL A 30 8.91 10.19 1.81
CA VAL A 30 10.18 10.68 1.25
C VAL A 30 11.36 9.73 1.55
N GLU A 31 11.37 9.10 2.74
CA GLU A 31 12.41 8.16 3.19
C GLU A 31 12.21 6.72 2.66
N GLY A 32 11.14 6.47 1.91
CA GLY A 32 10.94 5.20 1.20
C GLY A 32 10.35 4.07 2.05
N ASP A 33 9.88 4.36 3.27
CA ASP A 33 9.20 3.39 4.15
C ASP A 33 7.71 3.28 3.78
N TRP A 34 7.48 3.02 2.48
CA TRP A 34 6.17 2.88 1.87
C TRP A 34 5.33 1.82 2.61
N PRO A 35 4.01 2.01 2.79
CA PRO A 35 3.17 1.04 3.48
C PRO A 35 3.29 -0.37 2.87
N GLU A 36 3.18 -1.39 3.72
CA GLU A 36 3.28 -2.80 3.32
C GLU A 36 2.38 -3.08 2.12
N MET A 37 2.96 -3.66 1.06
CA MET A 37 2.23 -3.91 -0.18
C MET A 37 0.94 -4.71 0.09
N VAL A 38 -0.17 -4.29 -0.51
CA VAL A 38 -1.46 -4.97 -0.40
C VAL A 38 -1.35 -6.45 -0.78
N THR A 39 -0.54 -6.73 -1.80
CA THR A 39 -0.26 -8.08 -2.31
C THR A 39 0.53 -8.94 -1.31
N ALA A 40 1.26 -8.36 -0.36
CA ALA A 40 1.90 -9.10 0.74
C ALA A 40 0.88 -9.58 1.79
N ARG A 41 -0.29 -8.92 1.92
CA ARG A 41 -1.37 -9.36 2.84
C ARG A 41 -1.90 -10.74 2.49
N ALA A 42 -1.78 -11.17 1.23
CA ALA A 42 -2.13 -12.52 0.82
C ALA A 42 -1.43 -13.59 1.66
N PHE A 43 -0.21 -13.34 2.15
CA PHE A 43 0.50 -14.25 3.04
C PHE A 43 -0.12 -14.39 4.43
N LYS A 44 -0.85 -13.37 4.90
CA LYS A 44 -1.53 -13.36 6.21
C LYS A 44 -2.95 -13.91 6.11
N ILE A 45 -3.64 -13.63 4.99
CA ILE A 45 -5.08 -13.90 4.83
C ILE A 45 -5.34 -15.26 4.17
N LEU A 46 -4.56 -15.64 3.16
CA LEU A 46 -4.85 -16.86 2.40
C LEU A 46 -4.32 -18.12 3.10
N PRO A 47 -5.12 -19.20 3.15
CA PRO A 47 -4.66 -20.52 3.57
C PRO A 47 -3.38 -20.94 2.84
N GLN A 48 -2.44 -21.58 3.56
CA GLN A 48 -1.11 -21.94 3.02
C GLN A 48 -1.20 -22.82 1.77
N ASN A 49 -2.15 -23.74 1.73
CA ASN A 49 -2.35 -24.64 0.60
C ASN A 49 -2.83 -23.90 -0.67
N LEU A 50 -3.62 -22.83 -0.52
CA LEU A 50 -4.07 -22.01 -1.65
C LEU A 50 -2.91 -21.16 -2.17
N ARG A 51 -2.09 -20.60 -1.27
CA ARG A 51 -0.88 -19.87 -1.63
C ARG A 51 0.09 -20.74 -2.44
N ALA A 52 0.29 -21.99 -2.02
CA ALA A 52 1.18 -22.92 -2.73
C ALA A 52 0.63 -23.38 -4.09
N ARG A 53 -0.69 -23.43 -4.27
CA ARG A 53 -1.34 -23.92 -5.49
C ARG A 53 -1.55 -22.82 -6.54
N PHE A 54 -1.95 -21.64 -6.11
CA PHE A 54 -2.37 -20.54 -6.99
C PHE A 54 -1.41 -19.36 -7.00
N GLY A 55 -0.59 -19.23 -5.96
CA GLY A 55 0.32 -18.10 -5.81
C GLY A 55 1.75 -18.44 -6.19
N LYS A 56 2.45 -17.45 -6.72
CA LYS A 56 3.89 -17.44 -6.90
C LYS A 56 4.48 -16.36 -6.00
N ARG A 57 5.43 -16.75 -5.15
CA ARG A 57 6.16 -15.79 -4.32
C ARG A 57 7.13 -15.02 -5.21
N VAL A 58 7.00 -13.70 -5.24
CA VAL A 58 7.88 -12.81 -6.02
C VAL A 58 8.65 -11.91 -5.06
N PRO A 59 9.99 -11.99 -5.06
CA PRO A 59 10.80 -11.14 -4.20
C PRO A 59 10.84 -9.71 -4.75
N THR A 60 10.85 -8.73 -3.85
CA THR A 60 11.16 -7.34 -4.19
C THR A 60 12.45 -6.90 -3.52
N VAL A 61 13.11 -5.89 -4.08
CA VAL A 61 14.43 -5.43 -3.61
C VAL A 61 14.32 -4.70 -2.27
N HIS A 62 13.21 -4.02 -2.00
CA HIS A 62 13.08 -3.12 -0.85
C HIS A 62 11.84 -3.36 0.03
N ASN A 63 10.76 -3.96 -0.50
CA ASN A 63 9.44 -3.94 0.16
C ASN A 63 8.96 -5.34 0.59
N GLY A 64 9.89 -6.30 0.70
CA GLY A 64 9.58 -7.69 1.00
C GLY A 64 8.91 -8.44 -0.16
N ASP A 65 8.55 -9.69 0.08
CA ASP A 65 7.98 -10.53 -0.97
C ASP A 65 6.48 -10.30 -1.10
N TYR A 66 5.95 -10.42 -2.31
CA TYR A 66 4.51 -10.47 -2.55
C TYR A 66 4.08 -11.81 -3.16
N LEU A 67 2.78 -12.08 -3.11
CA LEU A 67 2.18 -13.23 -3.77
C LEU A 67 1.53 -12.81 -5.08
N GLU A 68 2.10 -13.23 -6.20
CA GLU A 68 1.52 -13.09 -7.54
C GLU A 68 0.49 -14.20 -7.75
N ILE A 69 -0.77 -13.83 -8.02
CA ILE A 69 -1.84 -14.77 -8.38
C ILE A 69 -2.20 -14.49 -9.85
N PRO A 70 -2.02 -15.47 -10.76
CA PRO A 70 -2.39 -15.30 -12.16
C PRO A 70 -3.89 -15.04 -12.31
N VAL A 71 -4.26 -14.03 -13.11
CA VAL A 71 -5.66 -13.60 -13.31
C VAL A 71 -6.51 -14.72 -13.90
N ASP A 72 -5.94 -15.54 -14.78
CA ASP A 72 -6.59 -16.71 -15.38
C ASP A 72 -6.95 -17.79 -14.35
N ARG A 73 -6.32 -17.78 -13.18
CA ARG A 73 -6.58 -18.72 -12.07
C ARG A 73 -7.42 -18.14 -10.94
N GLU A 74 -7.79 -16.85 -11.00
CA GLU A 74 -8.59 -16.19 -9.98
C GLU A 74 -9.91 -16.92 -9.75
N ALA A 75 -10.62 -17.27 -10.82
CA ALA A 75 -11.92 -17.94 -10.74
C ALA A 75 -11.85 -19.33 -10.07
N GLU A 76 -10.79 -20.11 -10.35
CA GLU A 76 -10.57 -21.42 -9.74
C GLU A 76 -10.28 -21.28 -8.23
N MET A 77 -9.45 -20.30 -7.86
CA MET A 77 -9.15 -20.00 -6.47
C MET A 77 -10.40 -19.58 -5.68
N VAL A 78 -11.24 -18.71 -6.26
CA VAL A 78 -12.50 -18.26 -5.66
C VAL A 78 -13.47 -19.44 -5.48
N ALA A 79 -13.57 -20.34 -6.47
CA ALA A 79 -14.40 -21.54 -6.36
C ALA A 79 -13.93 -22.45 -5.22
N GLU A 80 -12.62 -22.65 -5.07
CA GLU A 80 -12.07 -23.48 -3.99
C GLU A 80 -12.30 -22.84 -2.60
N LEU A 81 -12.17 -21.52 -2.48
CA LEU A 81 -12.51 -20.80 -1.24
C LEU A 81 -14.00 -20.97 -0.89
N ARG A 82 -14.90 -20.85 -1.87
CA ARG A 82 -16.33 -21.05 -1.66
C ARG A 82 -16.68 -22.49 -1.26
N GLN A 83 -16.03 -23.49 -1.86
CA GLN A 83 -16.19 -24.89 -1.46
C GLN A 83 -15.78 -25.16 -0.01
N ARG A 84 -14.85 -24.36 0.53
CA ARG A 84 -14.41 -24.41 1.93
C ARG A 84 -15.35 -23.66 2.88
N GLY A 85 -16.43 -23.08 2.38
CA GLY A 85 -17.42 -22.33 3.15
C GLY A 85 -17.10 -20.84 3.34
N TYR A 86 -16.11 -20.30 2.64
CA TYR A 86 -15.85 -18.86 2.65
C TYR A 86 -16.81 -18.14 1.71
N GLU A 87 -17.33 -17.01 2.16
CA GLU A 87 -17.96 -16.04 1.29
C GLU A 87 -16.87 -15.18 0.65
N VAL A 88 -16.91 -15.05 -0.67
CA VAL A 88 -15.88 -14.34 -1.44
C VAL A 88 -16.57 -13.38 -2.40
N THR A 89 -16.25 -12.10 -2.25
CA THR A 89 -16.78 -11.00 -3.04
C THR A 89 -15.62 -10.15 -3.52
N ARG A 90 -15.70 -9.68 -4.77
CA ARG A 90 -14.75 -8.73 -5.33
C ARG A 90 -15.17 -7.32 -4.93
N ASP A 91 -14.24 -6.57 -4.37
CA ASP A 91 -14.43 -5.18 -3.94
C ASP A 91 -13.42 -4.29 -4.67
N ASP A 92 -13.80 -3.83 -5.86
CA ASP A 92 -12.93 -3.00 -6.69
C ASP A 92 -12.74 -1.59 -6.09
N GLU A 93 -13.68 -1.11 -5.26
CA GLU A 93 -13.54 0.17 -4.55
C GLU A 93 -12.43 0.08 -3.51
N LEU A 94 -12.46 -0.96 -2.67
CA LEU A 94 -11.41 -1.21 -1.68
C LEU A 94 -10.05 -1.46 -2.35
N ILE A 95 -10.01 -2.19 -3.47
CA ILE A 95 -8.78 -2.40 -4.24
C ILE A 95 -8.20 -1.05 -4.69
N ASN A 96 -9.00 -0.15 -5.26
CA ASN A 96 -8.52 1.16 -5.71
C ASN A 96 -8.01 2.05 -4.56
N VAL A 97 -8.62 1.96 -3.38
CA VAL A 97 -8.15 2.65 -2.17
C VAL A 97 -6.81 2.09 -1.72
N LEU A 98 -6.68 0.77 -1.63
CA LEU A 98 -5.48 0.10 -1.13
C LEU A 98 -4.30 0.16 -2.12
N ASP A 99 -4.55 0.11 -3.43
CA ASP A 99 -3.54 0.25 -4.48
C ASP A 99 -3.09 1.71 -4.67
N GLY A 100 -3.64 2.64 -3.89
CA GLY A 100 -3.23 4.03 -3.88
C GLY A 100 -3.66 4.85 -5.10
N ARG A 101 -4.55 4.34 -5.95
CA ARG A 101 -5.24 5.17 -6.96
C ARG A 101 -6.08 6.28 -6.32
N GLY A 102 -6.57 6.05 -5.10
CA GLY A 102 -7.21 7.08 -4.29
C GLY A 102 -6.26 8.20 -3.82
N PHE A 103 -4.94 8.03 -3.91
CA PHE A 103 -3.93 9.04 -3.57
C PHE A 103 -3.44 9.84 -4.79
N SER A 104 -4.04 9.66 -5.97
CA SER A 104 -3.64 10.40 -7.17
C SER A 104 -4.28 11.80 -7.20
N PRO A 105 -3.50 12.90 -7.25
CA PRO A 105 -4.03 14.27 -7.32
C PRO A 105 -4.65 14.62 -8.68
N LEU A 106 -4.84 13.66 -9.59
CA LEU A 106 -5.40 13.87 -10.93
C LEU A 106 -6.89 13.47 -11.04
N ALA A 107 -7.53 13.10 -9.93
CA ALA A 107 -8.98 12.96 -9.85
C ALA A 107 -9.57 14.15 -9.10
N GLY A 108 -9.63 15.31 -9.75
CA GLY A 108 -10.25 16.54 -9.23
C GLY A 108 -9.56 17.80 -9.70
#